data_AF-A0A0N1IQ28-F1
#
_entry.id   AF-A0A0N1IQ28-F1
#
_cell.length_a   1.000
_cell.length_b   1.000
_cell.length_c   1.000
_cell.angle_alpha   90.00
_cell.angle_beta   90.00
_cell.angle_gamma   90.00
#
_symmetry.space_group_name_H-M   'P 1'
#
loop_
_entity.id
_entity.type
_entity.pdbx_description
1 polymer ?
#
loop_
_entity_poly.entity_id
_entity_poly.type
_entity_poly.pdbx_seq_one_letter_code
_entity_poly.pdbx_strand_id
1 'polypeptide(L)'
;MLLCSQEWQNSLQKHAGLAFIELINEGRLLSHAMRDHIVRVANEAEFILNRMRADDVLKHADFEVRRPVNISTKARLVAPGLVAPGTVSLTSTELYFEVDEEDPEFKKIDPEVSGLWCIIIIFP
;
A
#
# COMPACT_ATOMS: atom_id res chain seq x y z
N MET A 1 28.23 68.59 -3.90
CA MET A 1 28.10 67.12 -3.75
C MET A 1 28.13 66.63 -2.30
N LEU A 2 28.82 67.30 -1.35
CA LEU A 2 28.91 66.84 0.06
C LEU A 2 27.60 66.93 0.88
N LEU A 3 26.73 67.91 0.60
CA LEU A 3 25.45 68.07 1.32
C LEU A 3 24.50 66.86 1.16
N CYS A 4 24.39 66.31 -0.04
CA CYS A 4 23.57 65.11 -0.31
C CYS A 4 24.10 63.87 0.44
N SER A 5 25.43 63.75 0.57
CA SER A 5 26.07 62.67 1.34
C SER A 5 25.80 62.79 2.84
N GLN A 6 25.71 64.01 3.38
CA GLN A 6 25.45 64.26 4.80
C GLN A 6 23.98 64.03 5.16
N GLU A 7 23.06 64.47 4.30
CA GLU A 7 21.62 64.20 4.46
C GLU A 7 21.33 62.70 4.41
N TRP A 8 22.01 61.97 3.52
CA TRP A 8 21.93 60.52 3.46
C TRP A 8 22.41 59.85 4.74
N GLN A 9 23.60 60.22 5.27
CA GLN A 9 24.09 59.67 6.53
C GLN A 9 23.17 59.97 7.72
N ASN A 10 22.64 61.20 7.81
CA ASN A 10 21.73 61.59 8.87
C ASN A 10 20.38 60.86 8.78
N SER A 11 19.85 60.66 7.57
CA SER A 11 18.61 59.92 7.35
C SER A 11 18.79 58.44 7.72
N LEU A 12 19.93 57.85 7.33
CA LEU A 12 20.24 56.46 7.63
C LEU A 12 20.35 56.23 9.15
N GLN A 13 21.05 57.12 9.86
CA GLN A 13 21.14 57.04 11.32
C GLN A 13 19.81 57.23 12.04
N LYS A 14 18.88 58.02 11.47
CA LYS A 14 17.58 58.30 12.09
C LYS A 14 16.52 57.23 11.83
N HIS A 15 16.51 56.64 10.63
CA HIS A 15 15.39 55.81 10.18
C HIS A 15 15.73 54.32 10.06
N ALA A 16 17.00 53.94 9.98
CA ALA A 16 17.38 52.53 9.80
C ALA A 16 16.90 51.63 10.96
N GLY A 17 16.94 52.14 12.20
CA GLY A 17 16.50 51.37 13.37
C GLY A 17 15.01 51.04 13.35
N LEU A 18 14.16 52.02 13.01
CA LEU A 18 12.71 51.83 12.91
C LEU A 18 12.35 50.88 11.75
N ALA A 19 12.95 51.10 10.58
CA ALA A 19 12.73 50.24 9.41
C ALA A 19 13.13 48.78 9.68
N PHE A 20 14.22 48.56 10.41
CA PHE A 20 14.62 47.22 10.82
C PHE A 20 13.60 46.57 11.78
N ILE A 21 13.08 47.31 12.75
CA ILE A 21 12.07 46.80 13.69
C ILE A 21 10.76 46.47 12.97
N GLU A 22 10.30 47.32 12.06
CA GLU A 22 9.11 47.07 11.23
C GLU A 22 9.27 45.78 10.40
N LEU A 23 10.41 45.62 9.74
CA LEU A 23 10.73 44.41 8.97
C LEU A 23 10.69 43.15 9.83
N ILE A 24 11.28 43.18 11.03
CA ILE A 24 11.26 42.04 11.96
C ILE A 24 9.84 41.72 12.42
N ASN A 25 9.02 42.73 12.69
CA ASN A 25 7.65 42.55 13.12
C ASN A 25 6.77 41.95 12.01
N GLU A 26 6.89 42.45 10.77
CA GLU A 26 6.22 41.86 9.61
C GLU A 26 6.65 40.41 9.38
N GLY A 27 7.96 40.13 9.47
CA GLY A 27 8.50 38.78 9.37
C GLY A 27 7.92 37.83 10.41
N ARG A 28 7.73 38.29 11.65
CA ARG A 28 7.07 37.51 12.72
C ARG A 28 5.60 37.25 12.42
N LEU A 29 4.85 38.27 12.01
CA LEU A 29 3.44 38.13 11.66
C LEU A 29 3.25 37.13 10.50
N LEU A 30 4.09 37.25 9.48
CA LEU A 30 4.10 36.31 8.35
C LEU A 30 4.45 34.89 8.81
N SER A 31 5.45 34.73 9.67
CA SER A 31 5.82 33.42 10.21
C SER A 31 4.68 32.77 11.00
N HIS A 32 3.91 33.55 11.77
CA HIS A 32 2.75 33.06 12.48
C HIS A 32 1.64 32.63 11.51
N ALA A 33 1.31 33.48 10.54
CA ALA A 33 0.31 33.17 9.52
C ALA A 33 0.68 31.92 8.70
N MET A 34 1.95 31.78 8.34
CA MET A 34 2.50 30.61 7.65
C MET A 34 2.34 29.35 8.50
N ARG A 35 2.74 29.41 9.77
CA ARG A 35 2.62 28.28 10.70
C ARG A 35 1.16 27.83 10.84
N ASP A 36 0.25 28.78 11.03
CA ASP A 36 -1.18 28.46 11.16
C ASP A 36 -1.74 27.85 9.88
N HIS A 37 -1.30 28.34 8.72
CA HIS A 37 -1.68 27.75 7.45
C HIS A 37 -1.16 26.32 7.31
N ILE A 38 0.11 26.06 7.62
CA ILE A 38 0.70 24.72 7.60
C ILE A 38 -0.09 23.77 8.51
N VAL A 39 -0.45 24.21 9.73
CA VAL A 39 -1.23 23.39 10.66
C VAL A 39 -2.62 23.08 10.09
N ARG A 40 -3.31 24.06 9.51
CA ARG A 40 -4.62 23.83 8.88
C ARG A 40 -4.53 22.85 7.72
N VAL A 41 -3.56 23.03 6.83
CA VAL A 41 -3.33 22.15 5.68
C VAL A 41 -2.98 20.73 6.13
N ALA A 42 -2.15 20.59 7.17
CA ALA A 42 -1.81 19.28 7.73
C ALA A 42 -3.04 18.55 8.29
N ASN A 43 -3.89 19.26 9.04
CA ASN A 43 -5.13 18.68 9.59
C ASN A 43 -6.11 18.27 8.48
N GLU A 44 -6.24 19.08 7.42
CA GLU A 44 -7.09 18.75 6.27
C GLU A 44 -6.55 17.53 5.51
N ALA A 45 -5.23 17.44 5.32
CA ALA A 45 -4.59 16.27 4.73
C ALA A 45 -4.80 15.00 5.58
N GLU A 46 -4.67 15.11 6.91
CA GLU A 46 -4.95 13.99 7.82
C GLU A 46 -6.41 13.53 7.72
N PHE A 47 -7.36 14.46 7.64
CA PHE A 47 -8.77 14.14 7.45
C PHE A 47 -9.01 13.36 6.14
N ILE A 48 -8.42 13.81 5.03
CA ILE A 48 -8.53 13.14 3.73
C ILE A 48 -7.90 11.75 3.78
N LEU A 49 -6.70 11.62 4.36
CA LEU A 49 -5.99 10.35 4.52
C LEU A 49 -6.79 9.35 5.36
N ASN A 50 -7.34 9.80 6.49
CA ASN A 50 -8.14 8.96 7.38
C ASN A 50 -9.41 8.46 6.67
N ARG A 51 -10.06 9.32 5.88
CA ARG A 51 -11.21 8.93 5.07
C ARG A 51 -10.85 7.88 4.02
N MET A 52 -9.77 8.09 3.27
CA MET A 52 -9.31 7.11 2.26
C MET A 52 -8.97 5.77 2.91
N ARG A 53 -8.30 5.79 4.07
CA ARG A 53 -7.98 4.57 4.83
C ARG A 53 -9.25 3.83 5.27
N ALA A 54 -10.26 4.54 5.74
CA ALA A 54 -11.54 3.93 6.10
C ALA A 54 -12.23 3.30 4.88
N ASP A 55 -12.24 3.99 3.74
CA ASP A 55 -12.80 3.46 2.48
C ASP A 55 -12.04 2.21 2.00
N ASP A 56 -10.71 2.18 2.12
CA ASP A 56 -9.90 1.03 1.75
C ASP A 56 -10.11 -0.16 2.69
N VAL A 57 -10.24 0.07 4.00
CA VAL A 57 -10.57 -0.99 4.97
C VAL A 57 -11.94 -1.59 4.64
N LEU A 58 -12.94 -0.76 4.33
CA LEU A 58 -14.27 -1.24 3.94
C LEU A 58 -14.22 -2.08 2.67
N LYS A 59 -13.49 -1.64 1.64
CA LYS A 59 -13.31 -2.42 0.39
C LYS A 59 -12.59 -3.74 0.61
N HIS A 60 -11.57 -3.77 1.48
CA HIS A 60 -10.87 -5.02 1.82
C HIS A 60 -11.80 -5.97 2.58
N ALA A 61 -12.58 -5.46 3.53
CA ALA A 61 -13.57 -6.27 4.23
C ALA A 61 -14.64 -6.81 3.27
N ASP A 62 -15.14 -5.99 2.35
CA ASP A 62 -16.06 -6.42 1.30
C ASP A 62 -15.43 -7.49 0.39
N PHE A 63 -14.16 -7.37 0.04
CA PHE A 63 -13.44 -8.38 -0.76
C PHE A 63 -13.29 -9.70 0.00
N GLU A 64 -12.96 -9.66 1.30
CA GLU A 64 -12.87 -10.86 2.14
C GLU A 64 -14.21 -11.54 2.40
N VAL A 65 -15.30 -10.77 2.50
CA VAL A 65 -16.66 -11.28 2.74
C VAL A 65 -17.32 -11.79 1.45
N ARG A 66 -17.02 -11.20 0.29
CA ARG A 66 -17.62 -11.56 -1.01
C ARG A 66 -16.97 -12.74 -1.74
N ARG A 67 -16.23 -13.64 -1.06
CA ARG A 67 -15.48 -14.70 -1.74
C ARG A 67 -16.32 -15.40 -2.83
N PRO A 68 -15.83 -15.36 -4.07
CA PRO A 68 -15.10 -16.53 -4.49
C PRO A 68 -13.83 -16.14 -5.25
N VAL A 69 -12.69 -16.23 -4.58
CA VAL A 69 -11.52 -16.76 -5.30
C VAL A 69 -11.69 -18.27 -5.24
N ASN A 70 -12.33 -18.80 -6.29
CA ASN A 70 -12.37 -20.21 -6.64
C ASN A 70 -11.78 -20.28 -8.05
N ILE A 71 -10.46 -20.22 -8.15
CA ILE A 71 -9.79 -20.40 -9.44
C ILE A 71 -9.60 -21.89 -9.60
N SER A 72 -10.29 -22.47 -10.57
CA SER A 72 -10.20 -23.88 -10.91
C SER A 72 -9.63 -24.01 -12.32
N THR A 73 -8.56 -24.79 -12.48
CA THR A 73 -7.97 -25.04 -13.79
C THR A 73 -7.50 -26.49 -13.89
N LYS A 74 -7.57 -27.05 -15.09
CA LYS A 74 -6.95 -28.34 -15.39
C LYS A 74 -5.44 -28.25 -15.15
N ALA A 75 -4.89 -29.23 -14.46
CA ALA A 75 -3.48 -29.33 -14.10
C ALA A 75 -3.03 -30.80 -14.04
N ARG A 76 -1.73 -31.05 -13.93
CA ARG A 76 -1.17 -32.39 -13.71
C ARG A 76 -0.34 -32.38 -12.44
N LEU A 77 -0.60 -33.33 -11.54
CA LEU A 77 0.22 -33.56 -10.37
C LEU A 77 1.39 -34.45 -10.76
N VAL A 78 2.61 -33.96 -10.57
CA VAL A 78 3.84 -34.68 -10.89
C VAL A 78 4.57 -35.03 -9.61
N ALA A 79 4.78 -36.32 -9.37
CA ALA A 79 5.58 -36.86 -8.28
C ALA A 79 6.49 -37.98 -8.84
N PRO A 80 7.59 -38.35 -8.15
CA PRO A 80 8.43 -39.47 -8.57
C PRO A 80 7.62 -40.75 -8.86
N GLY A 81 7.61 -41.18 -10.12
CA GLY A 81 6.85 -42.37 -10.55
C GLY A 81 5.34 -42.17 -10.74
N LEU A 82 4.81 -40.94 -10.61
CA LEU A 82 3.39 -40.63 -10.73
C LEU A 82 3.16 -39.34 -11.54
N VAL A 83 2.31 -39.42 -12.55
CA VAL A 83 1.76 -38.24 -13.22
C VAL A 83 0.24 -38.40 -13.28
N ALA A 84 -0.48 -37.62 -12.49
CA ALA A 84 -1.93 -37.71 -12.38
C ALA A 84 -2.59 -36.45 -12.97
N PRO A 85 -3.37 -36.56 -14.06
CA PRO A 85 -4.18 -35.46 -14.56
C PRO A 85 -5.33 -35.15 -13.59
N GLY A 86 -5.71 -33.89 -13.49
CA GLY A 86 -6.74 -33.46 -12.56
C GLY A 86 -7.07 -31.97 -12.67
N THR A 87 -7.75 -31.47 -11.66
CA THR A 87 -8.14 -30.07 -11.53
C THR A 87 -7.59 -29.53 -10.23
N VAL A 88 -6.83 -28.43 -10.30
CA VAL A 88 -6.40 -27.69 -9.12
C VAL A 88 -7.40 -26.58 -8.85
N SER A 89 -7.90 -26.52 -7.62
CA SER A 89 -8.86 -25.53 -7.16
C SER A 89 -8.21 -24.75 -6.02
N LEU A 90 -7.94 -23.47 -6.28
CA LEU A 90 -7.40 -22.54 -5.29
C LEU A 90 -8.56 -21.78 -4.65
N THR A 91 -8.68 -21.92 -3.34
CA THR A 91 -9.52 -21.08 -2.51
C THR A 91 -8.68 -20.07 -1.73
N SER A 92 -9.33 -19.19 -1.01
CA SER A 92 -8.71 -18.23 -0.09
C SER A 92 -7.93 -18.83 1.09
N THR A 93 -8.22 -20.08 1.47
CA THR A 93 -7.67 -20.72 2.68
C THR A 93 -6.92 -21.99 2.35
N GLU A 94 -7.36 -22.70 1.31
CA GLU A 94 -6.88 -24.04 0.98
C GLU A 94 -6.71 -24.20 -0.53
N LEU A 95 -5.76 -25.04 -0.91
CA LEU A 95 -5.54 -25.52 -2.27
C LEU A 95 -5.90 -27.00 -2.30
N TYR A 96 -6.79 -27.39 -3.21
CA TYR A 96 -7.19 -28.77 -3.41
C TYR A 96 -6.84 -29.23 -4.82
N PHE A 97 -6.52 -30.51 -4.95
CA PHE A 97 -6.32 -31.17 -6.24
C PHE A 97 -7.26 -32.35 -6.36
N GLU A 98 -8.12 -32.33 -7.36
CA GLU A 98 -9.03 -33.43 -7.69
C GLU A 98 -8.46 -34.20 -8.88
N VAL A 99 -8.16 -35.48 -8.68
CA VAL A 99 -7.65 -36.35 -9.74
C VAL A 99 -8.78 -36.75 -10.68
N ASP A 100 -8.49 -36.78 -11.98
CA ASP A 100 -9.41 -37.27 -13.01
C ASP A 100 -9.32 -38.80 -13.12
N GLU A 101 -10.15 -39.52 -12.34
CA GLU A 101 -10.13 -40.99 -12.28
C GLU A 101 -10.59 -41.66 -13.59
N GLU A 102 -11.27 -40.92 -14.46
CA GLU A 102 -11.74 -41.44 -15.75
C GLU A 102 -10.61 -41.51 -16.78
N ASP A 103 -9.54 -40.73 -16.60
CA ASP A 103 -8.44 -40.58 -17.55
C ASP A 103 -7.66 -41.90 -17.71
N PRO A 104 -7.42 -42.35 -18.97
CA PRO A 104 -6.70 -43.59 -19.25
C PRO A 104 -5.24 -43.57 -18.80
N GLU A 105 -4.62 -42.40 -18.60
CA GLU A 105 -3.29 -42.30 -17.98
C GLU A 105 -3.36 -42.66 -16.51
N PHE A 106 -4.39 -42.23 -15.78
CA PHE A 106 -4.55 -42.55 -14.36
C PHE A 106 -4.78 -44.05 -14.14
N LYS A 107 -5.61 -44.68 -14.97
CA LYS A 107 -5.91 -46.13 -14.88
C LYS A 107 -4.71 -47.05 -15.16
N LYS A 108 -3.64 -46.53 -15.76
CA LYS A 108 -2.41 -47.29 -16.06
C LYS A 108 -1.37 -47.20 -14.94
N ILE A 109 -1.60 -46.35 -13.95
CA ILE A 109 -0.71 -46.16 -12.80
C ILE A 109 -0.86 -47.37 -11.87
N ASP A 110 0.27 -47.82 -11.32
CA ASP A 110 0.28 -48.91 -10.35
C ASP A 110 -0.45 -48.47 -9.05
N PRO A 111 -1.44 -49.24 -8.56
CA PRO A 111 -2.21 -48.89 -7.38
C PRO A 111 -1.36 -48.80 -6.09
N GLU A 112 -0.22 -49.50 -5.99
CA GLU A 112 0.69 -49.36 -4.85
C GLU A 112 1.37 -47.99 -4.83
N VAL A 113 1.76 -47.49 -6.01
CA VAL A 113 2.37 -46.16 -6.17
C VAL A 113 1.34 -45.08 -5.87
N SER A 114 0.12 -45.21 -6.40
CA SER A 114 -0.99 -44.28 -6.12
C SER A 114 -1.35 -44.22 -4.62
N GLY A 115 -1.38 -45.37 -3.95
CA GLY A 115 -1.68 -45.45 -2.51
C GLY A 115 -0.61 -44.77 -1.65
N LEU A 116 0.67 -44.94 -1.98
CA LEU A 116 1.78 -44.36 -1.25
C LEU A 116 1.75 -42.81 -1.30
N TRP A 117 1.50 -42.24 -2.47
CA TRP A 117 1.43 -40.78 -2.65
C TRP A 117 0.19 -40.16 -2.01
N CYS A 118 -0.94 -40.87 -2.00
CA CYS A 118 -2.16 -40.40 -1.33
C CYS A 118 -1.95 -40.23 0.18
N ILE A 119 -1.21 -41.15 0.82
CA ILE A 119 -0.85 -41.05 2.24
C ILE A 119 0.05 -39.83 2.50
N ILE A 120 1.05 -39.59 1.65
CA ILE A 120 2.01 -38.48 1.81
C ILE A 120 1.35 -37.11 1.61
N ILE A 121 0.39 -36.98 0.69
CA ILE A 121 -0.29 -35.71 0.43
C ILE A 121 -1.28 -35.36 1.56
N ILE A 122 -1.92 -36.36 2.17
CA ILE A 122 -2.88 -36.18 3.27
C ILE A 122 -2.18 -35.91 4.61
N PHE A 123 -0.99 -36.47 4.81
CA PHE A 123 -0.17 -36.28 6.02
C PHE A 123 1.13 -35.52 5.68
N PRO A 124 1.17 -34.19 5.78
CA PRO A 124 2.43 -33.47 5.99
C PRO A 124 3.02 -33.76 7.37
#